data_AF-A0A7C6IDF5-F1
#
_entry.id   AF-A0A7C6IDF5-F1
#
_cell.length_a   1.000
_cell.length_b   1.000
_cell.length_c   1.000
_cell.angle_alpha   90.00
_cell.angle_beta   90.00
_cell.angle_gamma   90.00
#
_symmetry.space_group_name_H-M   'P 1'
#
loop_
_entity.id
_entity.type
_entity.pdbx_description
1 polymer ?
#
loop_
_entity_poly.entity_id
_entity_poly.type
_entity_poly.pdbx_seq_one_letter_code
_entity_poly.pdbx_strand_id
1 'polypeptide(L)' 'MTTAAPLEYPLHEHTLGNGLRVVISPDHAVPFVAVNLWYDVGSRDEQPGRTGLAHLFEHVMFQGSENVASGEHFN' A
#
# COMPACT_ATOMS: atom_id res chain seq x y z
N MET A 1 -31.27 15.91 12.32
CA MET A 1 -29.93 15.49 11.85
C MET A 1 -29.41 14.48 12.85
N THR A 2 -29.35 13.21 12.48
CA THR A 2 -28.82 12.14 13.35
C THR A 2 -27.33 12.06 13.10
N THR A 3 -26.51 12.37 14.11
CA THR A 3 -25.07 12.18 14.08
C THR A 3 -24.80 10.68 13.92
N ALA A 4 -24.11 10.29 12.84
CA ALA A 4 -23.69 8.91 12.66
C ALA A 4 -22.81 8.51 13.85
N ALA A 5 -23.06 7.33 14.42
CA ALA A 5 -22.21 6.79 15.46
C ALA A 5 -20.77 6.63 14.92
N PRO A 6 -19.73 6.81 15.75
CA PRO A 6 -18.35 6.59 15.33
C PRO A 6 -18.21 5.16 14.82
N LEU A 7 -17.58 4.99 13.67
CA LEU A 7 -17.21 3.67 13.19
C LEU A 7 -16.02 3.20 14.02
N GLU A 8 -16.23 2.18 14.84
CA GLU A 8 -15.17 1.52 15.61
C GLU A 8 -14.51 0.45 14.74
N TYR A 9 -13.32 0.75 14.24
CA TYR A 9 -12.47 -0.22 13.55
C TYR A 9 -11.33 -0.64 14.50
N PRO A 10 -11.21 -1.93 14.86
CA PRO A 10 -10.09 -2.38 15.67
C PRO A 10 -8.80 -2.18 14.88
N LEU A 11 -7.88 -1.34 15.39
CA LEU A 11 -6.58 -1.08 14.76
C LEU A 11 -5.47 -1.68 15.61
N HIS A 12 -4.63 -2.51 14.99
CA HIS A 12 -3.41 -3.03 15.57
C HIS A 12 -2.21 -2.52 14.77
N GLU A 13 -1.23 -1.94 15.46
CA GLU A 13 -0.01 -1.43 14.84
C GLU A 13 1.21 -2.18 15.37
N HIS A 14 2.14 -2.49 14.47
CA HIS A 14 3.42 -3.10 14.81
C HIS A 14 4.50 -2.62 13.86
N THR A 15 5.71 -2.37 14.38
CA THR A 15 6.87 -2.04 13.56
C THR A 15 7.81 -3.24 13.53
N LEU A 16 8.11 -3.73 12.33
CA LEU A 16 9.03 -4.84 12.12
C LEU A 16 10.48 -4.42 12.42
N GLY A 17 11.38 -5.40 12.63
CA GLY A 17 12.80 -5.14 12.90
C GLY A 17 13.54 -4.39 11.78
N ASN A 18 12.99 -4.37 10.56
CA ASN A 18 13.52 -3.60 9.43
C ASN A 18 12.91 -2.18 9.31
N GLY A 19 12.06 -1.76 10.25
CA GLY A 19 11.44 -0.44 10.28
C GLY A 19 10.09 -0.34 9.56
N LEU A 20 9.61 -1.39 8.86
CA LEU A 20 8.30 -1.37 8.22
C LEU A 20 7.18 -1.31 9.26
N ARG A 21 6.32 -0.28 9.14
CA ARG A 21 5.10 -0.17 9.94
C ARG A 21 3.98 -1.00 9.30
N VAL A 22 3.40 -1.87 10.10
CA VAL A 22 2.28 -2.74 9.73
C VAL A 22 1.06 -2.30 10.52
N VAL A 23 -0.02 -1.98 9.82
CA VAL A 23 -1.31 -1.59 10.40
C VAL A 23 -2.34 -2.62 9.97
N ILE A 24 -3.06 -3.20 10.93
CA ILE A 24 -4.00 -4.30 10.72
C ILE A 24 -5.36 -3.87 11.27
N SER A 25 -6.41 -4.04 10.45
CA SER A 25 -7.80 -3.84 10.87
C SER A 25 -8.60 -5.12 10.63
N PRO A 26 -8.73 -6.01 11.63
CA PRO A 26 -9.49 -7.25 11.47
C PRO A 26 -10.98 -6.99 11.27
N ASP A 27 -11.54 -7.56 10.20
CA ASP A 27 -12.98 -7.67 9.96
C ASP A 27 -13.29 -9.11 9.57
N HIS A 28 -14.15 -9.76 10.34
CA HIS A 28 -14.53 -11.16 10.15
C HIS A 28 -15.88 -11.32 9.43
N ALA A 29 -16.47 -10.24 8.91
CA ALA A 29 -17.72 -10.29 8.17
C ALA A 29 -17.61 -11.14 6.89
N VAL A 30 -16.44 -11.17 6.25
CA VAL A 30 -16.17 -11.93 5.03
C VAL A 30 -14.77 -12.55 5.04
N PRO A 31 -14.54 -13.70 4.38
CA PRO A 31 -13.23 -14.36 4.33
C PRO A 31 -12.31 -13.73 3.25
N PHE A 32 -12.16 -12.41 3.27
CA PHE A 32 -11.28 -11.67 2.36
C PHE A 32 -10.22 -10.89 3.13
N VAL A 33 -9.08 -10.67 2.50
CA VAL A 33 -8.01 -9.81 3.02
C VAL A 33 -7.62 -8.82 1.94
N ALA A 34 -7.57 -7.54 2.30
CA ALA A 34 -6.97 -6.50 1.48
C ALA A 34 -5.58 -6.19 2.03
N VAL A 35 -4.56 -6.26 1.17
CA VAL A 35 -3.19 -5.90 1.52
C VAL A 35 -2.80 -4.68 0.71
N ASN A 36 -2.29 -3.66 1.38
CA ASN A 36 -1.81 -2.44 0.74
C ASN A 36 -0.38 -2.16 1.20
N LEU A 37 0.48 -1.77 0.28
CA LEU A 37 1.85 -1.33 0.56
C LEU A 37 1.96 0.16 0.22
N TRP A 38 2.36 0.96 1.19
CA TRP A 38 2.44 2.41 1.05
C TRP A 38 3.89 2.84 1.13
N TYR A 39 4.33 3.61 0.14
CA TYR A 39 5.61 4.29 0.15
C TYR A 39 5.36 5.77 0.44
N ASP A 40 6.12 6.35 1.38
CA ASP A 40 6.04 7.78 1.71
C ASP A 40 6.86 8.61 0.70
N VAL A 41 6.49 8.51 -0.57
CA VAL A 41 7.10 9.22 -1.70
C VAL A 41 6.08 9.36 -2.83
N GLY A 42 6.14 10.45 -3.58
CA GLY A 42 5.32 10.65 -4.77
C GLY A 42 5.80 11.79 -5.66
N SER A 43 4.93 12.27 -6.54
CA SER A 43 5.25 13.37 -7.47
C SER A 43 5.67 14.67 -6.77
N ARG A 44 5.24 14.87 -5.52
CA ARG A 44 5.64 16.01 -4.67
C ARG A 44 7.15 16.04 -4.40
N ASP A 45 7.79 14.88 -4.41
CA ASP A 45 9.20 14.72 -4.06
C ASP A 45 10.12 14.78 -5.31
N GLU A 46 9.54 15.04 -6.49
CA GLU A 46 10.28 15.13 -7.75
C GLU A 46 10.99 16.47 -7.93
N GLN A 47 12.11 16.44 -8.65
CA GLN A 47 12.87 17.64 -8.99
C GLN A 47 12.33 18.29 -10.28
N PRO A 48 12.34 19.64 -10.37
CA PRO A 48 12.06 20.33 -11.62
C PRO A 48 12.91 19.79 -12.77
N GLY A 49 12.28 19.50 -13.92
CA GLY A 49 12.95 18.91 -15.08
C GLY A 49 13.16 17.39 -15.00
N ARG A 50 12.71 16.72 -13.92
CA ARG A 50 12.77 15.27 -13.73
C ARG A 50 11.43 14.72 -13.20
N THR A 51 10.34 15.11 -13.83
CA THR A 51 8.98 14.77 -13.39
C THR A 51 8.49 13.45 -13.98
N GLY A 52 7.54 12.80 -13.30
CA GLY A 52 6.90 11.54 -13.73
C GLY A 52 7.67 10.28 -13.34
N LEU A 53 8.72 10.40 -12.54
CA LEU A 53 9.53 9.27 -12.08
C LEU A 53 8.79 8.42 -11.07
N ALA A 54 8.09 9.02 -10.10
CA ALA A 54 7.33 8.26 -9.11
C ALA A 54 6.28 7.38 -9.79
N HIS A 55 5.58 7.95 -10.78
CA HIS A 55 4.62 7.22 -11.60
C HIS A 55 5.31 6.18 -12.48
N LEU A 56 6.44 6.49 -13.13
CA LEU A 56 7.18 5.49 -13.92
C LEU A 56 7.59 4.28 -13.06
N PHE A 57 8.08 4.50 -11.83
CA PHE A 57 8.43 3.42 -10.92
C PHE A 57 7.21 2.57 -10.56
N GLU A 58 6.03 3.16 -10.38
CA GLU A 58 4.77 2.43 -10.22
C GLU A 58 4.53 1.44 -11.37
N HIS A 59 4.66 1.88 -12.64
CA HIS A 59 4.49 0.98 -13.80
C HIS A 59 5.54 -0.13 -13.83
N VAL A 60 6.79 0.18 -13.51
CA VAL A 60 7.90 -0.77 -13.57
C VAL A 60 7.83 -1.82 -12.45
N MET A 61 7.17 -1.54 -11.32
CA MET A 61 6.95 -2.53 -10.26
C MET A 61 6.21 -3.78 -10.76
N PHE A 62 5.44 -3.68 -11.85
CA PHE A 62 4.71 -4.80 -12.44
C PHE A 62 5.50 -5.54 -13.53
N GLN A 63 6.74 -5.12 -13.82
CA GLN A 63 7.59 -5.71 -14.88
C GLN A 63 8.47 -6.86 -14.39
N GLY A 64 8.20 -7.41 -13.20
CA GLY A 64 8.88 -8.56 -12.62
C GLY A 64 9.86 -8.21 -11.50
N SER A 65 10.27 -9.24 -10.76
CA SER A 65 11.20 -9.19 -9.64
C SER A 65 12.13 -10.41 -9.68
N GLU A 66 13.06 -10.52 -8.73
CA GLU A 66 13.93 -11.70 -8.60
C GLU A 66 13.16 -13.01 -8.48
N ASN A 67 11.97 -12.99 -7.86
CA ASN A 67 11.21 -14.20 -7.51
C ASN A 67 9.92 -14.39 -8.30
N VAL A 68 9.47 -13.39 -9.06
CA VAL A 68 8.18 -13.40 -9.78
C VAL A 68 8.37 -12.73 -11.14
N ALA A 69 8.00 -13.41 -12.23
CA ALA A 69 8.18 -12.88 -13.57
C ALA A 69 7.21 -11.72 -13.88
N SER A 70 7.48 -10.98 -14.96
CA SER A 70 6.62 -9.90 -15.44
C SER A 70 5.18 -10.40 -15.69
N GLY A 71 4.19 -9.71 -15.13
CA GLY A 71 2.77 -10.03 -15.27
C GLY A 71 2.28 -11.30 -14.54
N GLU A 72 3.17 -12.04 -13.86
CA GLU A 72 2.79 -13.31 -13.22
C GLU A 72 1.84 -13.11 -12.02
N HIS A 73 1.93 -11.96 -11.33
CA HIS A 73 1.10 -11.58 -10.19
C HIS A 73 -0.39 -11.29 -10.51
N PHE A 74 -0.79 -11.36 -11.78
CA PHE A 74 -2.19 -11.23 -12.21
C PHE A 74 -2.90 -12.57 -12.47
N ASN A 75 -2.18 -13.70 -12.38
CA ASN A 75 -2.70 -15.03 -12.75
C ASN A 75 -3.12 -15.86 -11.54
#